data_AF-A0A7Y0A4G9-F1
#
_entry.id   AF-A0A7Y0A4G9-F1
#
_cell.length_a   1.000
_cell.length_b   1.000
_cell.length_c   1.000
_cell.angle_alpha   90.00
_cell.angle_beta   90.00
_cell.angle_gamma   90.00
#
_symmetry.space_group_name_H-M   'P 1'
#
loop_
_entity.id
_entity.type
_entity.pdbx_description
1 polymer ?
#
loop_
_entity_poly.entity_id
_entity_poly.type
_entity_poly.pdbx_seq_one_letter_code
_entity_poly.pdbx_strand_id
1 'polypeptide(L)'
;MKKNMTVKFKLIIITMFIDLGINAQIYKPTKGEVVFISKAKIADRKLFDKTFKKYKKVFIEATRRTDKIRNGNNPDHKIVKQQEDLYKKLFTSSFIEKTMLFIEDSAIYTHKYTDSVIWYNKRKLSNNKITSREKINIKSNILFNLSQNDSTRIIEKYTYSYSPIKITKILEKRNIRKNINNFECFKVIYEFKVIEAKSYFAENIVYRREAWVTDKIKSVFHPVVDEQEIIKKYYPLEVKETIKGVKGFERTYILNKLTLL
;
A
#
# COMPACT_ATOMS: atom_id res chain seq x y z
N MET A 1 6.07 -13.70 -80.74
CA MET A 1 5.55 -12.51 -80.02
C MET A 1 4.66 -12.98 -78.87
N LYS A 2 4.86 -12.41 -77.68
CA LYS A 2 4.07 -12.51 -76.43
C LYS A 2 4.00 -13.86 -75.69
N LYS A 3 4.98 -14.02 -74.79
CA LYS A 3 4.93 -14.83 -73.56
C LYS A 3 3.74 -14.41 -72.70
N ASN A 4 2.95 -15.36 -72.20
CA ASN A 4 2.10 -15.17 -71.02
C ASN A 4 2.55 -16.15 -69.93
N MET A 5 3.26 -15.60 -68.95
CA MET A 5 3.71 -16.26 -67.72
C MET A 5 2.51 -16.51 -66.81
N THR A 6 2.07 -17.75 -66.68
CA THR A 6 1.25 -18.19 -65.55
C THR A 6 2.15 -18.48 -64.36
N VAL A 7 2.44 -17.47 -63.55
CA VAL A 7 3.07 -17.65 -62.24
C VAL A 7 1.99 -18.11 -61.26
N LYS A 8 1.93 -19.42 -60.99
CA LYS A 8 1.14 -19.97 -59.88
C LYS A 8 1.82 -19.58 -58.57
N PHE A 9 1.41 -18.47 -57.97
CA PHE A 9 1.81 -18.06 -56.63
C PHE A 9 1.16 -19.02 -55.62
N LYS A 10 1.87 -20.09 -55.24
CA LYS A 10 1.51 -20.87 -54.04
C LYS A 10 1.92 -20.04 -52.83
N LEU A 11 0.96 -19.28 -52.30
CA LEU A 11 1.10 -18.58 -51.03
C LEU A 11 1.10 -19.62 -49.89
N ILE A 12 2.29 -20.11 -49.54
CA ILE A 12 2.49 -20.90 -48.34
C ILE A 12 2.45 -19.92 -47.16
N ILE A 13 1.26 -19.70 -46.60
CA ILE A 13 1.10 -19.04 -45.30
C ILE A 13 1.57 -20.07 -44.25
N ILE A 14 2.86 -20.09 -43.96
CA ILE A 14 3.35 -20.66 -42.70
C ILE A 14 2.88 -19.70 -41.62
N THR A 15 1.69 -19.95 -41.09
CA THR A 15 1.32 -19.45 -39.77
C THR A 15 2.26 -20.14 -38.78
N MET A 16 3.42 -19.52 -38.56
CA MET A 16 4.19 -19.67 -37.33
C MET A 16 3.29 -19.17 -36.19
N PHE A 17 2.36 -20.01 -35.76
CA PHE A 17 1.92 -20.02 -34.38
C PHE A 17 3.14 -20.51 -33.59
N ILE A 18 4.09 -19.59 -33.39
CA ILE A 18 4.92 -19.66 -32.20
C ILE A 18 3.92 -19.41 -31.10
N ASP A 19 3.30 -20.49 -30.63
CA ASP A 19 2.75 -20.56 -29.29
C ASP A 19 3.93 -20.24 -28.37
N LEU A 20 4.14 -18.95 -28.16
CA LEU A 20 4.80 -18.39 -26.99
C LEU A 20 3.90 -18.77 -25.82
N GLY A 21 3.89 -20.07 -25.50
CA GLY A 21 3.61 -20.58 -24.18
C GLY A 21 4.69 -20.00 -23.29
N ILE A 22 4.52 -18.72 -22.95
CA ILE A 22 5.14 -18.11 -21.77
C ILE A 22 4.53 -18.93 -20.64
N ASN A 23 5.17 -20.07 -20.34
CA ASN A 23 4.96 -20.80 -19.11
C ASN A 23 5.14 -19.76 -18.03
N ALA A 24 4.02 -19.28 -17.50
CA ALA A 24 4.00 -18.13 -16.61
C ALA A 24 4.68 -18.57 -15.31
N GLN A 25 6.00 -18.36 -15.29
CA GLN A 25 6.91 -18.82 -14.26
C GLN A 25 6.45 -18.25 -12.93
N ILE A 26 6.30 -19.12 -11.94
CA ILE A 26 6.02 -18.70 -10.58
C ILE A 26 7.35 -18.27 -9.95
N TYR A 27 7.46 -17.00 -9.60
CA TYR A 27 8.63 -16.40 -8.96
C TYR A 27 8.51 -16.54 -7.45
N LYS A 28 9.53 -17.13 -6.81
CA LYS A 28 9.70 -17.18 -5.35
C LYS A 28 10.95 -16.39 -5.01
N PRO A 29 10.83 -15.08 -4.73
CA PRO A 29 11.98 -14.19 -4.70
C PRO A 29 13.00 -14.61 -3.64
N THR A 30 14.22 -14.90 -4.09
CA THR A 30 15.38 -15.13 -3.21
C THR A 30 16.37 -13.98 -3.33
N LYS A 31 16.46 -13.36 -4.52
CA LYS A 31 17.30 -12.19 -4.77
C LYS A 31 16.53 -11.10 -5.51
N GLY A 32 17.14 -9.93 -5.55
CA GLY A 32 16.63 -8.80 -6.32
C GLY A 32 16.00 -7.72 -5.46
N GLU A 33 15.25 -6.83 -6.09
CA GLU A 33 14.74 -5.63 -5.45
C GLU A 33 13.33 -5.30 -5.94
N VAL A 34 12.50 -4.79 -5.02
CA VAL A 34 11.17 -4.25 -5.27
C VAL A 34 11.13 -2.85 -4.70
N VAL A 35 10.79 -1.87 -5.54
CA VAL A 35 10.71 -0.46 -5.15
C VAL A 35 9.34 0.09 -5.50
N PHE A 36 8.68 0.69 -4.52
CA PHE A 36 7.44 1.43 -4.69
C PHE A 36 7.65 2.90 -4.36
N ILE A 37 6.92 3.76 -5.08
CA ILE A 37 6.78 5.18 -4.75
C ILE A 37 5.35 5.43 -4.29
N SER A 38 5.18 6.00 -3.10
CA SER A 38 3.91 6.53 -2.65
C SER A 38 3.75 7.99 -3.04
N LYS A 39 2.54 8.35 -3.44
CA LYS A 39 2.10 9.74 -3.61
C LYS A 39 0.71 9.87 -3.01
N ALA A 40 0.51 10.88 -2.19
CA ALA A 40 -0.79 11.23 -1.65
C ALA A 40 -1.24 12.55 -2.30
N LYS A 41 -2.52 12.64 -2.66
CA LYS A 41 -3.07 13.86 -3.25
C LYS A 41 -4.54 14.04 -2.90
N ILE A 42 -4.98 15.30 -2.93
CA ILE A 42 -6.39 15.65 -3.04
C ILE A 42 -6.70 15.80 -4.52
N ALA A 43 -7.34 14.78 -5.11
CA ALA A 43 -7.77 14.78 -6.50
C ALA A 43 -8.98 15.70 -6.74
N ASP A 44 -9.84 15.89 -5.73
CA ASP A 44 -10.98 16.81 -5.78
C ASP A 44 -11.12 17.54 -4.44
N ARG A 45 -10.71 18.82 -4.42
CA ARG A 45 -10.68 19.64 -3.21
C ARG A 45 -12.07 19.93 -2.67
N LYS A 46 -13.03 20.28 -3.54
CA LYS A 46 -14.39 20.61 -3.12
C LYS A 46 -15.08 19.40 -2.49
N LEU A 47 -14.93 18.24 -3.12
CA LEU A 47 -15.51 16.99 -2.61
C LEU A 47 -14.83 16.52 -1.33
N PHE A 48 -13.50 16.68 -1.25
CA PHE A 48 -12.74 16.43 -0.04
C PHE A 48 -13.24 17.28 1.12
N ASP A 49 -13.23 18.60 0.99
CA ASP A 49 -13.64 19.52 2.06
C ASP A 49 -15.09 19.22 2.54
N LYS A 50 -16.00 18.96 1.59
CA LYS A 50 -17.40 18.61 1.88
C LYS A 50 -17.53 17.32 2.70
N THR A 51 -16.81 16.26 2.33
CA THR A 51 -16.94 14.95 2.98
C THR A 51 -16.13 14.89 4.27
N PHE A 52 -14.95 15.52 4.28
CA PHE A 52 -14.09 15.62 5.44
C PHE A 52 -14.76 16.40 6.58
N LYS A 53 -15.55 17.45 6.29
CA LYS A 53 -16.33 18.17 7.31
C LYS A 53 -17.29 17.26 8.09
N LYS A 54 -17.88 16.26 7.43
CA LYS A 54 -18.72 15.25 8.12
C LYS A 54 -17.86 14.33 8.98
N TYR A 55 -16.70 13.94 8.46
CA TYR A 55 -15.73 13.08 9.13
C TYR A 55 -15.12 13.73 10.38
N LYS A 56 -14.91 15.05 10.36
CA LYS A 56 -14.44 15.84 11.52
C LYS A 56 -15.33 15.66 12.75
N LYS A 57 -16.65 15.55 12.59
CA LYS A 57 -17.57 15.32 13.71
C LYS A 57 -17.31 13.96 14.37
N VAL A 58 -17.15 12.91 13.55
CA VAL A 58 -16.84 11.55 14.01
C VAL A 58 -15.52 11.51 14.76
N PHE A 59 -14.50 12.24 14.28
CA PHE A 59 -13.22 12.36 15.00
C PHE A 59 -13.40 12.98 16.39
N ILE A 60 -14.05 14.13 16.48
CA ILE A 60 -14.24 14.84 17.75
C ILE A 60 -14.99 13.96 18.75
N GLU A 61 -16.02 13.24 18.31
CA GLU A 61 -16.77 12.30 19.15
C GLU A 61 -15.91 11.12 19.60
N ALA A 62 -15.09 10.56 18.70
CA ALA A 62 -14.19 9.47 19.01
C ALA A 62 -13.15 9.86 20.07
N THR A 63 -12.62 11.09 19.98
CA THR A 63 -11.70 11.62 20.97
C THR A 63 -12.39 11.82 22.31
N ARG A 64 -13.56 12.47 22.34
CA ARG A 64 -14.34 12.64 23.58
C ARG A 64 -14.61 11.30 24.28
N ARG A 65 -14.91 10.25 23.53
CA ARG A 65 -15.09 8.89 24.08
C ARG A 65 -13.79 8.32 24.64
N THR A 66 -12.68 8.49 23.91
CA THR A 66 -11.35 8.04 24.38
C THR A 66 -10.97 8.72 25.69
N ASP A 67 -11.19 10.04 25.81
CA ASP A 67 -10.91 10.79 27.03
C ASP A 67 -11.82 10.36 28.20
N LYS A 68 -13.10 10.08 27.94
CA LYS A 68 -14.02 9.50 28.95
C LYS A 68 -13.56 8.13 29.43
N ILE A 69 -13.09 7.27 28.54
CA ILE A 69 -12.56 5.94 28.91
C ILE A 69 -11.30 6.10 29.77
N ARG A 70 -10.41 7.04 29.43
CA ARG A 70 -9.14 7.24 30.13
C ARG A 70 -9.28 7.92 31.50
N ASN A 71 -10.19 8.89 31.62
CA ASN A 71 -10.32 9.74 32.80
C ASN A 71 -11.61 9.48 33.61
N GLY A 72 -12.40 8.46 33.25
CA GLY A 72 -13.67 8.13 33.91
C GLY A 72 -14.85 9.04 33.51
N ASN A 73 -15.97 8.88 34.23
CA ASN A 73 -17.24 9.57 33.93
C ASN A 73 -17.25 11.08 34.29
N ASN A 74 -16.22 11.58 35.00
CA ASN A 74 -16.04 12.99 35.34
C ASN A 74 -14.79 13.56 34.66
N PRO A 75 -14.78 13.70 33.34
CA PRO A 75 -13.68 14.37 32.66
C PRO A 75 -13.68 15.85 33.07
N ASP A 76 -12.51 16.40 33.42
CA ASP A 76 -12.37 17.82 33.70
C ASP A 76 -12.84 18.64 32.49
N HIS A 77 -13.94 19.37 32.66
CA HIS A 77 -14.57 20.18 31.61
C HIS A 77 -13.60 21.21 30.99
N LYS A 78 -12.59 21.69 31.74
CA LYS A 78 -11.56 22.59 31.20
C LYS A 78 -10.62 21.86 30.26
N ILE A 79 -10.19 20.65 30.61
CA ILE A 79 -9.32 19.81 29.77
C ILE A 79 -10.04 19.42 28.49
N VAL A 80 -11.30 18.99 28.58
CA VAL A 80 -12.12 18.65 27.40
C VAL A 80 -12.29 19.85 26.48
N LYS A 81 -12.58 21.04 27.03
CA LYS A 81 -12.73 22.26 26.23
C LYS A 81 -11.41 22.69 25.57
N GLN A 82 -10.29 22.61 26.28
CA GLN A 82 -8.96 22.90 25.72
C GLN A 82 -8.58 21.91 24.61
N GLN A 83 -8.85 20.62 24.80
CA GLN A 83 -8.65 19.61 23.77
C GLN A 83 -9.56 19.87 22.57
N GLU A 84 -10.84 20.19 22.77
CA GLU A 84 -11.75 20.54 21.69
C GLU A 84 -11.31 21.77 20.90
N ASP A 85 -10.82 22.81 21.57
CA ASP A 85 -10.34 24.01 20.90
C ASP A 85 -9.00 23.77 20.20
N LEU A 86 -8.12 22.95 20.78
CA LEU A 86 -6.94 22.43 20.09
C LEU A 86 -7.36 21.65 18.85
N TYR A 87 -8.32 20.73 18.93
CA TYR A 87 -8.83 20.00 17.77
C TYR A 87 -9.51 20.93 16.77
N LYS A 88 -10.27 21.95 17.18
CA LYS A 88 -10.82 22.91 16.20
C LYS A 88 -9.71 23.63 15.43
N LYS A 89 -8.61 24.01 16.10
CA LYS A 89 -7.41 24.64 15.51
C LYS A 89 -6.60 23.68 14.64
N LEU A 90 -6.36 22.46 15.12
CA LEU A 90 -5.69 21.39 14.37
C LEU A 90 -6.53 20.92 13.18
N PHE A 91 -7.85 21.10 13.22
CA PHE A 91 -8.76 20.78 12.13
C PHE A 91 -9.05 21.97 11.21
N THR A 92 -8.05 22.84 11.03
CA THR A 92 -7.92 23.64 9.81
C THR A 92 -7.53 22.72 8.65
N SER A 93 -7.91 23.05 7.42
CA SER A 93 -7.69 22.16 6.27
C SER A 93 -6.20 21.85 6.07
N SER A 94 -5.31 22.82 6.25
CA SER A 94 -3.86 22.68 6.05
C SER A 94 -3.17 21.73 7.03
N PHE A 95 -3.50 21.79 8.34
CA PHE A 95 -2.84 20.91 9.32
C PHE A 95 -3.22 19.45 9.12
N ILE A 96 -4.48 19.16 8.80
CA ILE A 96 -4.97 17.79 8.57
C ILE A 96 -4.40 17.17 7.31
N GLU A 97 -4.35 17.97 6.26
CA GLU A 97 -3.75 17.56 5.00
C GLU A 97 -2.31 17.08 5.20
N LYS A 98 -1.57 17.85 6.02
CA LYS A 98 -0.18 17.56 6.33
C LYS A 98 0.00 16.40 7.32
N THR A 99 -0.79 16.35 8.39
CA THR A 99 -0.52 15.45 9.52
C THR A 99 -1.29 14.14 9.50
N MET A 100 -2.56 14.13 9.07
CA MET A 100 -3.38 12.91 9.07
C MET A 100 -3.34 12.18 7.74
N LEU A 101 -3.28 12.95 6.65
CA LEU A 101 -3.30 12.39 5.30
C LEU A 101 -1.89 12.21 4.72
N PHE A 102 -0.88 12.78 5.39
CA PHE A 102 0.52 12.79 4.97
C PHE A 102 0.67 13.20 3.50
N ILE A 103 -0.08 14.21 3.06
CA ILE A 103 -0.17 14.59 1.64
C ILE A 103 1.18 15.03 1.08
N GLU A 104 2.06 15.61 1.91
CA GLU A 104 3.40 16.05 1.50
C GLU A 104 4.47 14.95 1.60
N ASP A 105 4.22 13.83 2.30
CA ASP A 105 5.22 12.78 2.53
C ASP A 105 5.10 11.67 1.48
N SER A 106 5.38 12.04 0.22
CA SER A 106 5.73 11.03 -0.78
C SER A 106 6.94 10.25 -0.30
N ALA A 107 6.90 8.92 -0.42
CA ALA A 107 7.94 8.07 0.13
C ALA A 107 8.33 6.96 -0.86
N ILE A 108 9.59 6.54 -0.75
CA ILE A 108 10.13 5.38 -1.46
C ILE A 108 10.17 4.22 -0.48
N TYR A 109 9.59 3.09 -0.86
CA TYR A 109 9.58 1.86 -0.10
C TYR A 109 10.39 0.83 -0.88
N THR A 110 11.35 0.19 -0.24
CA THR A 110 12.28 -0.73 -0.91
C THR A 110 12.36 -2.03 -0.13
N HIS A 111 12.12 -3.16 -0.79
CA HIS A 111 12.55 -4.49 -0.33
C HIS A 111 13.71 -4.97 -1.21
N LYS A 112 14.85 -5.26 -0.58
CA LYS A 112 15.98 -5.91 -1.24
C LYS A 112 16.18 -7.31 -0.67
N TYR A 113 16.06 -8.32 -1.52
CA TYR A 113 16.18 -9.73 -1.17
C TYR A 113 17.64 -10.18 -1.34
N THR A 114 18.20 -10.83 -0.32
CA THR A 114 19.55 -11.40 -0.29
C THR A 114 19.52 -12.80 0.33
N ASP A 115 18.96 -13.76 -0.42
CA ASP A 115 18.78 -15.19 -0.13
C ASP A 115 17.98 -15.51 1.14
N SER A 116 18.52 -15.18 2.30
CA SER A 116 17.94 -15.45 3.62
C SER A 116 17.43 -14.22 4.34
N VAL A 117 17.69 -13.04 3.77
CA VAL A 117 17.40 -11.76 4.39
C VAL A 117 16.66 -10.83 3.43
N ILE A 118 15.72 -10.06 3.96
CA ILE A 118 15.09 -8.94 3.27
C ILE A 118 15.48 -7.66 3.99
N TRP A 119 16.05 -6.71 3.27
CA TRP A 119 16.26 -5.36 3.76
C TRP A 119 15.10 -4.48 3.35
N TYR A 120 14.46 -3.85 4.32
CA TYR A 120 13.45 -2.83 4.08
C TYR A 120 14.00 -1.45 4.39
N ASN A 121 13.74 -0.50 3.49
CA ASN A 121 14.01 0.91 3.72
C ASN A 121 12.79 1.74 3.30
N LYS A 122 12.42 2.70 4.15
CA LYS A 122 11.48 3.78 3.81
C LYS A 122 12.24 5.10 3.76
N ARG A 123 12.15 5.82 2.66
CA ARG A 123 12.80 7.13 2.45
C ARG A 123 11.79 8.19 2.07
N LYS A 124 12.02 9.44 2.49
CA LYS A 124 11.27 10.58 1.95
C LYS A 124 11.68 10.81 0.50
N LEU A 125 10.72 11.02 -0.39
CA LEU A 125 11.00 11.27 -1.82
C LEU A 125 11.72 12.62 -2.03
N SER A 126 11.40 13.64 -1.23
CA SER A 126 11.88 15.01 -1.41
C SER A 126 13.38 15.20 -1.15
N ASN A 127 13.94 14.48 -0.18
CA ASN A 127 15.34 14.64 0.25
C ASN A 127 16.07 13.30 0.46
N ASN A 128 15.45 12.19 0.05
CA ASN A 128 15.99 10.83 0.16
C ASN A 128 16.35 10.39 1.61
N LYS A 129 15.94 11.14 2.64
CA LYS A 129 16.23 10.83 4.05
C LYS A 129 15.53 9.53 4.45
N ILE A 130 16.28 8.62 5.06
CA ILE A 130 15.76 7.37 5.61
C ILE A 130 14.90 7.67 6.85
N THR A 131 13.68 7.15 6.84
CA THR A 131 12.71 7.27 7.94
C THR A 131 12.41 5.93 8.61
N SER A 132 12.65 4.82 7.93
CA SER A 132 12.66 3.48 8.54
C SER A 132 13.70 2.62 7.86
N ARG A 133 14.32 1.74 8.65
CA ARG A 133 15.25 0.72 8.18
C ARG A 133 15.01 -0.55 9.00
N GLU A 134 14.73 -1.64 8.29
CA GLU A 134 14.43 -2.92 8.91
C GLU A 134 15.17 -4.04 8.17
N LYS A 135 15.44 -5.13 8.87
CA LYS A 135 15.99 -6.36 8.31
C LYS A 135 15.12 -7.53 8.75
N ILE A 136 14.70 -8.38 7.82
CA ILE A 136 13.90 -9.58 8.11
C ILE A 136 14.72 -10.81 7.77
N ASN A 137 14.91 -11.71 8.73
CA ASN A 137 15.42 -13.04 8.46
C ASN A 137 14.26 -13.94 8.02
N ILE A 138 14.31 -14.43 6.78
CA ILE A 138 13.23 -15.19 6.15
C ILE A 138 13.01 -16.54 6.86
N LYS A 139 14.09 -17.21 7.26
CA LYS A 139 14.02 -18.56 7.87
C LYS A 139 13.49 -18.51 9.29
N SER A 140 13.99 -17.59 10.10
CA SER A 140 13.56 -17.47 11.50
C SER A 140 12.33 -16.58 11.69
N ASN A 141 11.89 -15.87 10.64
CA ASN A 141 10.81 -14.89 10.68
C ASN A 141 11.04 -13.80 11.75
N ILE A 142 12.30 -13.41 11.96
CA ILE A 142 12.69 -12.37 12.92
C ILE A 142 12.89 -11.05 12.16
N LEU A 143 12.23 -10.00 12.63
CA LEU A 143 12.40 -8.62 12.18
C LEU A 143 13.30 -7.86 13.16
N PHE A 144 14.23 -7.10 12.59
CA PHE A 144 15.14 -6.21 13.31
C PHE A 144 14.87 -4.77 12.88
N ASN A 145 14.47 -3.91 13.83
CA ASN A 145 14.43 -2.47 13.63
C ASN A 145 15.85 -1.92 13.80
N LEU A 146 16.34 -1.16 12.82
CA LEU A 146 17.71 -0.67 12.79
C LEU A 146 17.74 0.86 12.92
N SER A 147 18.88 1.38 13.37
CA SER A 147 19.12 2.82 13.36
C SER A 147 19.04 3.38 11.93
N GLN A 148 18.38 4.53 11.80
CA GLN A 148 18.28 5.27 10.54
C GLN A 148 19.68 5.68 10.03
N ASN A 149 20.60 5.99 10.95
CA ASN A 149 21.94 6.48 10.63
C ASN A 149 22.99 5.37 10.52
N ASP A 150 22.72 4.18 11.08
CA ASP A 150 23.68 3.06 11.13
C ASP A 150 22.94 1.72 10.95
N SER A 151 23.24 1.01 9.87
CA SER A 151 22.58 -0.27 9.53
C SER A 151 23.05 -1.46 10.37
N THR A 152 24.09 -1.28 11.20
CA THR A 152 24.61 -2.34 12.07
C THR A 152 23.98 -2.30 13.46
N ARG A 153 23.53 -1.12 13.91
CA ARG A 153 22.90 -0.92 15.21
C ARG A 153 21.44 -1.37 15.20
N ILE A 154 21.16 -2.45 15.93
CA ILE A 154 19.81 -2.95 16.20
C ILE A 154 19.20 -2.11 17.33
N ILE A 155 18.02 -1.54 17.09
CA ILE A 155 17.23 -0.85 18.11
C ILE A 155 16.33 -1.86 18.81
N GLU A 156 15.62 -2.68 18.02
CA GLU A 156 14.64 -3.63 18.54
C GLU A 156 14.59 -4.90 17.69
N LYS A 157 14.08 -5.98 18.30
CA LYS A 157 13.97 -7.30 17.68
C LYS A 157 12.62 -7.93 18.03
N TYR A 158 11.89 -8.37 17.01
CA TYR A 158 10.56 -8.98 17.16
C TYR A 158 10.39 -10.16 16.20
N THR A 159 9.40 -11.01 16.48
CA THR A 159 8.86 -11.92 15.46
C THR A 159 8.07 -11.10 14.45
N TYR A 160 8.30 -11.29 13.16
CA TYR A 160 7.53 -10.62 12.11
C TYR A 160 6.05 -11.03 12.21
N SER A 161 5.19 -10.02 12.28
CA SER A 161 3.75 -10.15 12.23
C SER A 161 3.18 -9.27 11.12
N TYR A 162 2.06 -9.71 10.55
CA TYR A 162 1.27 -8.92 9.61
C TYR A 162 0.55 -7.78 10.34
N SER A 163 0.12 -6.77 9.60
CA SER A 163 -0.68 -5.67 10.16
C SER A 163 -1.92 -6.21 10.89
N PRO A 164 -2.20 -5.73 12.12
CA PRO A 164 -3.35 -6.17 12.92
C PRO A 164 -4.64 -5.53 12.40
N ILE A 165 -5.07 -5.97 11.21
CA ILE A 165 -6.25 -5.46 10.52
C ILE A 165 -7.30 -6.55 10.33
N LYS A 166 -8.56 -6.12 10.21
CA LYS A 166 -9.69 -6.98 9.81
C LYS A 166 -10.12 -6.60 8.41
N ILE A 167 -10.02 -7.53 7.47
CA ILE A 167 -10.66 -7.34 6.16
C ILE A 167 -12.16 -7.60 6.32
N THR A 168 -12.96 -6.66 5.84
CA THR A 168 -14.43 -6.67 5.95
C THR A 168 -15.11 -7.00 4.63
N LYS A 169 -14.42 -6.79 3.51
CA LYS A 169 -14.91 -7.09 2.17
C LYS A 169 -13.74 -7.31 1.22
N ILE A 170 -13.86 -8.29 0.33
CA ILE A 170 -12.97 -8.51 -0.81
C ILE A 170 -13.82 -8.71 -2.06
N LEU A 171 -13.41 -8.10 -3.17
CA LEU A 171 -14.00 -8.28 -4.49
C LEU A 171 -12.88 -8.49 -5.51
N GLU A 172 -12.91 -9.63 -6.19
CA GLU A 172 -11.96 -9.95 -7.26
C GLU A 172 -12.60 -9.67 -8.62
N LYS A 173 -11.92 -8.87 -9.44
CA LYS A 173 -12.34 -8.56 -10.82
C LYS A 173 -11.33 -9.15 -11.79
N ARG A 174 -11.32 -10.48 -11.90
CA ARG A 174 -10.36 -11.23 -12.74
C ARG A 174 -10.51 -10.93 -14.23
N ASN A 175 -11.70 -10.65 -14.70
CA ASN A 175 -11.92 -10.24 -16.09
C ASN A 175 -11.29 -8.88 -16.46
N ILE A 176 -10.91 -8.05 -15.48
CA ILE A 176 -10.21 -6.80 -15.73
C ILE A 176 -8.72 -7.05 -15.61
N ARG A 177 -8.03 -7.08 -16.76
CA ARG A 177 -6.60 -7.37 -16.87
C ARG A 177 -5.78 -6.12 -17.20
N LYS A 178 -4.53 -6.10 -16.74
CA LYS A 178 -3.52 -5.08 -17.06
C LYS A 178 -2.13 -5.72 -16.95
N ASN A 179 -1.23 -5.44 -17.88
CA ASN A 179 0.17 -5.86 -17.77
C ASN A 179 0.97 -4.80 -16.99
N ILE A 180 1.72 -5.23 -15.96
CA ILE A 180 2.62 -4.38 -15.17
C ILE A 180 3.95 -5.09 -15.05
N ASN A 181 5.02 -4.50 -15.60
CA ASN A 181 6.37 -5.07 -15.57
C ASN A 181 6.42 -6.54 -16.05
N ASN A 182 5.76 -6.82 -17.18
CA ASN A 182 5.62 -8.16 -17.79
C ASN A 182 4.81 -9.18 -16.98
N PHE A 183 4.12 -8.76 -15.91
CA PHE A 183 3.16 -9.60 -15.20
C PHE A 183 1.73 -9.26 -15.63
N GLU A 184 0.98 -10.29 -16.06
CA GLU A 184 -0.46 -10.16 -16.18
C GLU A 184 -1.06 -9.99 -14.79
N CYS A 185 -1.74 -8.87 -14.58
CA CYS A 185 -2.36 -8.52 -13.32
C CYS A 185 -3.88 -8.43 -13.47
N PHE A 186 -4.58 -8.56 -12.35
CA PHE A 186 -6.00 -8.28 -12.23
C PHE A 186 -6.32 -7.45 -11.01
N LYS A 187 -7.54 -6.91 -10.98
CA LYS A 187 -7.93 -6.00 -9.92
C LYS A 187 -8.56 -6.73 -8.73
N VAL A 188 -8.06 -6.47 -7.54
CA VAL A 188 -8.65 -6.85 -6.26
C VAL A 188 -9.01 -5.59 -5.49
N ILE A 189 -10.24 -5.50 -5.01
CA ILE A 189 -10.74 -4.38 -4.22
C ILE A 189 -11.11 -4.90 -2.84
N TYR A 190 -10.56 -4.30 -1.78
CA TYR A 190 -10.86 -4.73 -0.42
C TYR A 190 -11.04 -3.56 0.54
N GLU A 191 -11.84 -3.79 1.58
CA GLU A 191 -12.12 -2.84 2.66
C GLU A 191 -11.66 -3.42 3.99
N PHE A 192 -10.96 -2.64 4.82
CA PHE A 192 -10.42 -3.11 6.09
C PHE A 192 -10.43 -2.06 7.19
N LYS A 193 -10.30 -2.51 8.44
CA LYS A 193 -10.18 -1.70 9.66
C LYS A 193 -8.94 -2.14 10.45
N VAL A 194 -8.35 -1.24 11.22
CA VAL A 194 -7.27 -1.56 12.18
C VAL A 194 -7.93 -2.04 13.48
N ILE A 195 -7.51 -3.19 14.02
CA ILE A 195 -8.12 -3.81 15.21
C ILE A 195 -7.42 -3.36 16.50
N GLU A 196 -6.11 -3.14 16.47
CA GLU A 196 -5.31 -2.76 17.64
C GLU A 196 -4.89 -1.28 17.58
N ALA A 197 -5.81 -0.42 17.14
CA ALA A 197 -5.51 0.99 17.09
C ALA A 197 -5.54 1.58 18.51
N LYS A 198 -4.43 2.22 18.92
CA LYS A 198 -4.34 2.95 20.20
C LYS A 198 -5.35 4.11 20.33
N SER A 199 -6.10 4.40 19.28
CA SER A 199 -7.12 5.44 19.23
C SER A 199 -8.42 4.86 18.71
N TYR A 200 -9.50 5.06 19.47
CA TYR A 200 -10.88 4.72 19.08
C TYR A 200 -11.25 5.32 17.71
N PHE A 201 -10.66 6.46 17.33
CA PHE A 201 -10.87 7.04 16.02
C PHE A 201 -10.35 6.10 14.91
N ALA A 202 -9.13 5.61 15.05
CA ALA A 202 -8.47 4.77 14.06
C ALA A 202 -9.17 3.40 13.89
N GLU A 203 -9.80 2.86 14.94
CA GLU A 203 -10.62 1.63 14.87
C GLU A 203 -11.88 1.79 13.99
N ASN A 204 -12.41 3.01 13.90
CA ASN A 204 -13.64 3.30 13.16
C ASN A 204 -13.39 3.73 11.71
N ILE A 205 -12.13 3.85 11.29
CA ILE A 205 -11.77 4.16 9.91
C ILE A 205 -11.86 2.89 9.08
N VAL A 206 -12.68 2.92 8.03
CA VAL A 206 -12.67 1.90 6.99
C VAL A 206 -11.81 2.38 5.84
N TYR A 207 -10.68 1.72 5.64
CA TYR A 207 -9.84 1.93 4.47
C TYR A 207 -10.36 1.07 3.32
N ARG A 208 -10.17 1.56 2.11
CA ARG A 208 -10.45 0.82 0.87
C ARG A 208 -9.22 0.85 -0.01
N ARG A 209 -8.74 -0.33 -0.41
CA ARG A 209 -7.66 -0.51 -1.37
C ARG A 209 -8.19 -1.10 -2.67
N GLU A 210 -7.76 -0.53 -3.77
CA GLU A 210 -7.86 -1.11 -5.11
C GLU A 210 -6.45 -1.47 -5.56
N ALA A 211 -6.16 -2.76 -5.65
CA ALA A 211 -4.85 -3.28 -5.98
C ALA A 211 -4.88 -3.97 -7.35
N TRP A 212 -3.91 -3.67 -8.20
CA TRP A 212 -3.55 -4.53 -9.32
C TRP A 212 -2.56 -5.56 -8.82
N VAL A 213 -2.93 -6.83 -8.93
CA VAL A 213 -2.18 -7.92 -8.33
C VAL A 213 -1.86 -9.00 -9.34
N THR A 214 -0.75 -9.70 -9.11
CA THR A 214 -0.41 -10.94 -9.82
C THR A 214 -0.37 -12.11 -8.84
N ASP A 215 -0.68 -13.31 -9.30
CA ASP A 215 -0.50 -14.55 -8.55
C ASP A 215 0.83 -15.26 -8.87
N LYS A 216 1.63 -14.69 -9.79
CA LYS A 216 2.90 -15.27 -10.25
C LYS A 216 4.07 -14.99 -9.33
N ILE A 217 4.02 -13.94 -8.51
CA ILE A 217 5.04 -13.69 -7.48
C ILE A 217 4.51 -14.26 -6.15
N LYS A 218 5.24 -15.21 -5.57
CA LYS A 218 4.94 -15.83 -4.27
C LYS A 218 5.94 -15.35 -3.25
N SER A 219 5.57 -14.27 -2.54
CA SER A 219 6.31 -13.77 -1.40
C SER A 219 5.34 -13.39 -0.30
N VAL A 220 5.65 -13.80 0.93
CA VAL A 220 4.87 -13.43 2.12
C VAL A 220 5.27 -12.05 2.67
N PHE A 221 6.18 -11.35 2.00
CA PHE A 221 6.67 -10.04 2.37
C PHE A 221 6.46 -9.07 1.21
N HIS A 222 5.98 -7.87 1.50
CA HIS A 222 5.80 -6.83 0.49
C HIS A 222 6.05 -5.45 1.11
N PRO A 223 6.70 -4.52 0.38
CA PRO A 223 7.17 -3.24 0.94
C PRO A 223 6.07 -2.23 1.34
N VAL A 224 4.79 -2.57 1.20
CA VAL A 224 3.67 -1.60 1.29
C VAL A 224 2.40 -2.27 1.83
N VAL A 225 2.14 -3.50 1.37
CA VAL A 225 0.99 -4.30 1.76
C VAL A 225 1.48 -5.39 2.69
N ASP A 226 0.94 -5.46 3.89
CA ASP A 226 1.36 -6.38 4.95
C ASP A 226 0.15 -7.11 5.54
N GLU A 227 -0.87 -7.29 4.71
CA GLU A 227 -2.18 -7.78 5.11
C GLU A 227 -2.26 -9.26 4.74
N GLN A 228 -2.29 -10.12 5.76
CA GLN A 228 -2.05 -11.56 5.60
C GLN A 228 -2.95 -12.21 4.55
N GLU A 229 -4.25 -11.91 4.57
CA GLU A 229 -5.24 -12.46 3.63
C GLU A 229 -4.97 -12.08 2.16
N ILE A 230 -4.33 -10.93 1.92
CA ILE A 230 -3.96 -10.46 0.59
C ILE A 230 -2.63 -11.07 0.18
N ILE A 231 -1.59 -10.91 1.01
CA ILE A 231 -0.21 -11.29 0.69
C ILE A 231 -0.02 -12.81 0.55
N LYS A 232 -0.82 -13.62 1.25
CA LYS A 232 -0.78 -15.09 1.05
C LYS A 232 -1.29 -15.53 -0.33
N LYS A 233 -2.16 -14.74 -0.96
CA LYS A 233 -2.80 -15.10 -2.24
C LYS A 233 -2.15 -14.40 -3.43
N TYR A 234 -1.80 -13.14 -3.23
CA TYR A 234 -1.50 -12.19 -4.30
C TYR A 234 -0.27 -11.35 -3.97
N TYR A 235 0.43 -10.92 -5.01
CA TYR A 235 1.47 -9.90 -4.92
C TYR A 235 0.99 -8.61 -5.61
N PRO A 236 0.62 -7.57 -4.85
CA PRO A 236 0.25 -6.28 -5.40
C PRO A 236 1.40 -5.63 -6.17
N LEU A 237 1.12 -4.99 -7.30
CA LEU A 237 2.10 -4.22 -8.08
C LEU A 237 1.69 -2.75 -8.24
N GLU A 238 0.42 -2.43 -8.06
CA GLU A 238 -0.05 -1.06 -7.89
C GLU A 238 -1.17 -1.07 -6.86
N VAL A 239 -1.19 -0.10 -5.95
CA VAL A 239 -2.21 0.02 -4.91
C VAL A 239 -2.72 1.44 -4.87
N LYS A 240 -4.05 1.60 -4.92
CA LYS A 240 -4.73 2.85 -4.63
C LYS A 240 -5.51 2.70 -3.34
N GLU A 241 -5.19 3.52 -2.36
CA GLU A 241 -5.83 3.56 -1.05
C GLU A 241 -6.69 4.82 -0.91
N THR A 242 -7.87 4.64 -0.33
CA THR A 242 -8.83 5.69 -0.02
C THR A 242 -9.46 5.41 1.34
N ILE A 243 -10.09 6.42 1.92
CA ILE A 243 -10.82 6.28 3.19
C ILE A 243 -12.32 6.32 2.89
N LYS A 244 -13.06 5.32 3.34
CA LYS A 244 -14.51 5.29 3.17
C LYS A 244 -15.13 6.44 3.94
N GLY A 245 -15.93 7.24 3.24
CA GLY A 245 -16.56 8.44 3.81
C GLY A 245 -15.76 9.73 3.65
N VAL A 246 -14.47 9.66 3.27
CA VAL A 246 -13.65 10.82 2.88
C VAL A 246 -13.34 10.70 1.40
N LYS A 247 -14.07 11.45 0.58
CA LYS A 247 -13.91 11.45 -0.88
C LYS A 247 -12.88 12.50 -1.29
N GLY A 248 -12.42 12.45 -2.55
CA GLY A 248 -11.49 13.44 -3.09
C GLY A 248 -10.03 13.31 -2.64
N PHE A 249 -9.73 12.48 -1.63
CA PHE A 249 -8.37 12.09 -1.24
C PHE A 249 -8.03 10.68 -1.75
N GLU A 250 -6.81 10.51 -2.24
CA GLU A 250 -6.25 9.21 -2.56
C GLU A 250 -4.76 9.14 -2.26
N ARG A 251 -4.30 7.95 -1.89
CA ARG A 251 -2.88 7.61 -1.84
C ARG A 251 -2.61 6.48 -2.82
N THR A 252 -1.63 6.65 -3.68
CA THR A 252 -1.23 5.62 -4.65
C THR A 252 0.17 5.14 -4.32
N TYR A 253 0.38 3.83 -4.43
CA TYR A 253 1.67 3.16 -4.36
C TYR A 253 1.91 2.51 -5.73
N ILE A 254 2.91 3.00 -6.44
CA ILE A 254 3.19 2.60 -7.82
C ILE A 254 4.55 1.89 -7.84
N LEU A 255 4.60 0.73 -8.48
CA LEU A 255 5.85 0.01 -8.72
C LEU A 255 6.79 0.88 -9.56
N ASN A 256 7.99 1.12 -9.03
CA ASN A 256 9.04 1.87 -9.71
C ASN A 256 10.16 0.96 -10.22
N LYS A 257 10.45 -0.15 -9.52
CA LYS A 257 11.47 -1.12 -9.92
C LYS A 257 11.11 -2.51 -9.43
N LEU A 258 11.34 -3.52 -10.27
CA LEU A 258 11.15 -4.93 -9.95
C LEU A 258 12.22 -5.78 -10.67
N THR A 259 13.12 -6.39 -9.90
CA THR A 259 14.23 -7.20 -10.44
C THR A 259 14.36 -8.54 -9.70
N LEU A 260 13.23 -9.16 -9.37
CA LEU A 260 13.19 -10.38 -8.55
C LEU A 260 13.74 -11.58 -9.33
N LEU A 261 14.48 -12.42 -8.60
CA LEU A 261 15.05 -13.70 -9.07
C LEU A 261 14.62 -14.83 -8.13
#